data_AF-A0A1W6BDQ8-F1
#
_entry.id   AF-A0A1W6BDQ8-F1
#
_cell.length_a   1.000
_cell.length_b   1.000
_cell.length_c   1.000
_cell.angle_alpha   90.00
_cell.angle_beta   90.00
_cell.angle_gamma   90.00
#
_symmetry.space_group_name_H-M   'P 1'
#
loop_
_entity.id
_entity.type
_entity.pdbx_description
1 polymer ?
#
loop_
_entity_poly.entity_id
_entity_poly.type
_entity_poly.pdbx_seq_one_letter_code
_entity_poly.pdbx_strand_id
1 'polypeptide(L)'
;MLYFAYGSNLHHFQMKKRCKDSTFIKKINLKDFRLTFRSKYRAADIEPKKNSIVPGGLFEISKSDEKKLDVYEDYPILYKKYFFSHYGKRVMTYTMVKKTSFRFPTERYLNVVKHGYKDCKLDQKYLDQALLNK
;
A
#
# COMPACT_ATOMS: atom_id res chain seq x y z
N MET A 1 4.51 6.26 14.56
CA MET A 1 3.17 5.89 14.08
C MET A 1 3.29 4.63 13.23
N LEU A 2 2.29 3.73 13.27
CA LEU A 2 2.29 2.54 12.43
C LEU A 2 1.66 2.82 11.06
N TYR A 3 2.37 2.45 10.00
CA TYR A 3 1.95 2.60 8.62
C TYR A 3 1.93 1.24 7.90
N PHE A 4 0.84 0.97 7.18
CA PHE A 4 0.67 -0.21 6.36
C PHE A 4 0.80 0.13 4.88
N ALA A 5 1.85 -0.37 4.26
CA ALA A 5 2.08 -0.28 2.81
C ALA A 5 1.61 -1.55 2.11
N TYR A 6 0.96 -1.40 0.96
CA TYR A 6 0.51 -2.50 0.10
C TYR A 6 0.89 -2.33 -1.39
N GLY A 7 1.52 -1.20 -1.73
CA GLY A 7 1.90 -0.82 -3.10
C GLY A 7 3.40 -0.54 -3.22
N SER A 8 3.78 0.55 -3.91
CA SER A 8 5.18 0.90 -4.18
C SER A 8 6.02 1.15 -2.91
N ASN A 9 5.41 1.57 -1.81
CA ASN A 9 6.09 1.77 -0.52
C ASN A 9 6.52 0.45 0.16
N LEU A 10 6.15 -0.72 -0.39
CA LEU A 10 6.72 -2.01 0.03
C LEU A 10 8.21 -2.12 -0.31
N HIS A 11 8.67 -1.41 -1.35
CA HIS A 11 10.07 -1.44 -1.75
C HIS A 11 10.92 -0.63 -0.76
N HIS A 12 11.76 -1.32 0.03
CA HIS A 12 12.48 -0.76 1.17
C HIS A 12 13.38 0.40 0.76
N PHE A 13 14.10 0.30 -0.36
CA PHE A 13 14.96 1.39 -0.83
C PHE A 13 14.17 2.67 -1.13
N GLN A 14 13.01 2.54 -1.80
CA GLN A 14 12.17 3.71 -2.10
C GLN A 14 11.52 4.26 -0.84
N MET A 15 11.06 3.37 0.05
CA MET A 15 10.50 3.76 1.34
C MET A 15 11.53 4.54 2.16
N LYS A 16 12.76 4.06 2.26
CA LYS A 16 13.84 4.74 3.01
C LYS A 16 14.26 6.07 2.39
N LYS A 17 14.23 6.19 1.06
CA LYS A 17 14.49 7.44 0.34
C LYS A 17 13.44 8.52 0.64
N ARG A 18 12.16 8.14 0.70
CA ARG A 18 11.05 9.06 1.03
C ARG A 18 11.01 9.34 2.54
N CYS A 19 11.04 8.29 3.33
CA CYS A 19 10.85 8.27 4.77
C CYS A 19 12.13 7.80 5.44
N LYS A 20 13.02 8.74 5.80
CA LYS A 20 14.36 8.42 6.31
C LYS A 20 14.30 7.74 7.68
N ASP A 21 13.30 8.07 8.49
CA ASP A 21 13.15 7.51 9.84
C ASP A 21 12.35 6.20 9.81
N SER A 22 11.85 5.79 8.64
CA SER A 22 11.04 4.59 8.51
C SER A 22 11.83 3.33 8.86
N THR A 23 11.15 2.43 9.58
CA THR A 23 11.67 1.12 9.97
C THR A 23 10.65 0.05 9.64
N PHE A 24 11.04 -0.96 8.86
CA PHE A 24 10.19 -2.12 8.60
C PHE A 24 10.10 -2.98 9.86
N ILE A 25 8.87 -3.30 10.27
CA ILE A 25 8.62 -4.13 11.46
C ILE A 25 8.39 -5.58 11.03
N LYS A 26 7.34 -5.82 10.22
CA LYS A 26 6.93 -7.16 9.78
C LYS A 26 5.88 -7.08 8.68
N LYS A 27 5.62 -8.19 8.00
CA LYS A 27 4.44 -8.34 7.14
C LYS A 27 3.18 -8.57 7.98
N ILE A 28 2.05 -8.02 7.52
CA ILE A 28 0.72 -8.22 8.12
C ILE A 28 -0.33 -8.36 7.00
N ASN A 29 -1.51 -8.86 7.35
CA ASN A 29 -2.65 -8.98 6.44
C ASN A 29 -3.76 -8.01 6.86
N LEU A 30 -4.21 -7.19 5.92
CA LEU A 30 -5.42 -6.40 6.07
C LEU A 30 -6.63 -7.24 5.61
N LYS A 31 -7.57 -7.49 6.52
CA LYS A 31 -8.78 -8.30 6.24
C LYS A 31 -9.90 -7.47 5.64
N ASP A 32 -10.74 -8.11 4.85
CA ASP A 32 -11.92 -7.55 4.17
C ASP A 32 -11.61 -6.47 3.14
N PHE A 33 -10.44 -6.56 2.53
CA PHE A 33 -10.01 -5.72 1.42
C PHE A 33 -9.46 -6.59 0.28
N ARG A 34 -9.49 -6.03 -0.93
CA ARG A 34 -8.71 -6.52 -2.08
C ARG A 34 -7.76 -5.45 -2.60
N LEU A 35 -6.64 -5.91 -3.14
CA LEU A 35 -5.72 -5.09 -3.93
C LEU A 35 -6.28 -4.92 -5.34
N THR A 36 -6.14 -3.72 -5.89
CA THR A 36 -6.50 -3.39 -7.26
C THR A 36 -5.59 -2.28 -7.80
N PHE A 37 -5.69 -2.00 -9.10
CA PHE A 37 -4.95 -0.92 -9.76
C PHE A 37 -5.92 -0.04 -10.50
N ARG A 38 -5.81 1.28 -10.33
CA ARG A 38 -6.77 2.22 -10.93
C ARG A 38 -6.18 3.61 -11.14
N SER A 39 -7.05 4.56 -11.51
CA SER A 39 -6.75 5.99 -11.79
C SER A 39 -5.94 6.23 -13.06
N LYS A 40 -5.77 7.51 -13.43
CA LYS A 40 -4.88 7.92 -14.52
C LYS A 40 -3.43 7.46 -14.31
N TYR A 41 -3.00 7.34 -13.04
CA TYR A 41 -1.66 6.93 -12.66
C TYR A 41 -1.45 5.41 -12.68
N ARG A 42 -2.52 4.62 -12.83
CA ARG A 42 -2.48 3.14 -12.83
C ARG A 42 -1.79 2.58 -11.58
N ALA A 43 -2.02 3.24 -10.44
CA ALA A 43 -1.39 2.95 -9.16
C ALA A 43 -2.22 1.98 -8.31
N ALA A 44 -1.57 1.34 -7.34
CA ALA A 44 -2.20 0.39 -6.43
C ALA A 44 -3.20 1.08 -5.50
N ASP A 45 -4.37 0.49 -5.32
CA ASP A 45 -5.38 0.91 -4.35
C ASP A 45 -5.93 -0.33 -3.63
N ILE A 46 -6.56 -0.09 -2.49
CA ILE A 46 -7.35 -1.11 -1.79
C ILE A 46 -8.81 -0.68 -1.71
N GLU A 47 -9.70 -1.65 -1.83
CA GLU A 47 -11.13 -1.43 -1.65
C GLU A 47 -11.77 -2.56 -0.84
N PRO A 48 -12.89 -2.28 -0.15
CA PRO A 48 -13.57 -3.28 0.67
C PRO A 48 -14.00 -4.48 -0.18
N LYS A 49 -13.67 -5.67 0.29
CA LYS A 49 -14.15 -6.94 -0.26
C LYS A 49 -14.15 -7.98 0.85
N LYS A 50 -15.34 -8.40 1.27
CA LYS A 50 -15.52 -9.42 2.32
C LYS A 50 -14.76 -10.70 1.99
N ASN A 51 -14.23 -11.37 3.01
CA ASN A 51 -13.52 -12.64 2.88
C ASN A 51 -12.26 -12.56 1.97
N SER A 52 -11.74 -11.36 1.74
CA SER A 52 -10.48 -11.15 1.02
C SER A 52 -9.44 -10.56 1.95
N ILE A 53 -8.17 -10.73 1.61
CA ILE A 53 -7.06 -10.14 2.35
C ILE A 53 -6.08 -9.44 1.41
N VAL A 54 -5.44 -8.40 1.94
CA VAL A 54 -4.32 -7.72 1.29
C VAL A 54 -3.08 -7.91 2.16
N PRO A 55 -2.05 -8.66 1.70
CA PRO A 55 -0.77 -8.69 2.38
C PRO A 55 -0.05 -7.36 2.20
N GLY A 56 0.68 -6.93 3.23
CA GLY A 56 1.48 -5.72 3.15
C GLY A 56 2.54 -5.63 4.24
N GLY A 57 3.35 -4.59 4.15
CA GLY A 57 4.42 -4.30 5.10
C GLY A 57 3.95 -3.32 6.17
N LEU A 58 4.22 -3.64 7.43
CA LEU A 58 4.03 -2.75 8.56
C LEU A 58 5.34 -2.03 8.85
N PHE A 59 5.28 -0.70 8.84
CA PHE A 59 6.39 0.19 9.12
C PHE A 59 6.10 1.05 10.34
N GLU A 60 7.14 1.37 11.10
CA GLU A 60 7.12 2.52 11.99
C GLU A 60 7.62 3.75 11.24
N ILE A 61 6.87 4.86 11.34
CA ILE A 61 7.22 6.14 10.73
C ILE A 61 7.11 7.29 11.74
N SER A 62 7.93 8.32 11.55
CA SER A 62 7.87 9.58 12.30
C SER A 62 6.74 10.50 11.79
N LYS A 63 6.40 11.55 12.55
CA LYS A 63 5.45 12.59 12.08
C LYS A 63 5.98 13.34 10.86
N SER A 64 7.30 13.45 10.70
CA SER A 64 7.92 14.06 9.52
C SER A 64 7.74 13.18 8.29
N ASP A 65 7.93 11.87 8.46
CA ASP A 65 7.72 10.90 7.39
C ASP A 65 6.25 10.82 6.97
N GLU A 66 5.30 10.93 7.89
CA GLU A 66 3.87 11.05 7.57
C GLU A 66 3.61 12.24 6.64
N LYS A 67 4.15 13.43 6.93
CA LYS A 67 3.98 14.61 6.07
C LYS A 67 4.54 14.41 4.67
N LYS A 68 5.67 13.70 4.54
CA LYS A 68 6.24 13.37 3.23
C LYS A 68 5.39 12.37 2.46
N LEU A 69 4.80 11.39 3.16
CA LEU A 69 3.83 10.47 2.56
C LEU A 69 2.58 11.21 2.12
N ASP A 70 2.07 12.15 2.91
CA ASP A 70 0.90 12.95 2.53
C ASP A 70 1.12 13.71 1.21
N VAL A 71 2.30 14.31 1.03
CA VAL A 71 2.67 14.96 -0.24
C VAL A 71 2.81 13.93 -1.37
N TYR A 72 3.43 12.78 -1.11
CA TYR A 72 3.67 11.74 -2.13
C TYR A 72 2.38 11.08 -2.62
N GLU A 73 1.43 10.83 -1.72
CA GLU A 73 0.14 10.20 -1.99
C GLU A 73 -0.91 11.21 -2.49
N ASP A 74 -0.53 12.48 -2.67
CA ASP A 74 -1.41 13.58 -3.08
C ASP A 74 -2.66 13.65 -2.18
N TYR A 75 -2.43 13.57 -0.85
CA TYR A 75 -3.47 13.64 0.18
C TYR A 75 -3.93 15.08 0.39
N PRO A 76 -5.25 15.35 0.52
CA PRO A 76 -6.38 14.41 0.53
C PRO A 76 -7.08 14.25 -0.83
N ILE A 77 -6.45 14.62 -1.96
CA ILE A 77 -7.10 14.71 -3.28
C ILE A 77 -7.18 13.33 -3.94
N LEU A 78 -6.03 12.67 -4.13
CA LEU A 78 -5.97 11.36 -4.78
C LEU A 78 -6.28 10.24 -3.78
N TYR A 79 -5.61 10.27 -2.63
CA TYR A 79 -5.79 9.33 -1.54
C TYR A 79 -6.28 10.01 -0.25
N LYS A 80 -7.03 9.26 0.54
CA LYS A 80 -7.40 9.59 1.92
C LYS A 80 -6.78 8.61 2.90
N LYS A 81 -6.55 9.07 4.13
CA LYS A 81 -6.10 8.21 5.24
C LYS A 81 -7.22 7.28 5.66
N TYR A 82 -6.86 6.02 5.87
CA TYR A 82 -7.72 5.00 6.47
C TYR A 82 -6.99 4.43 7.67
N PHE A 83 -7.73 4.25 8.77
CA PHE A 83 -7.18 3.71 10.01
C PHE A 83 -7.90 2.41 10.35
N PHE A 84 -7.12 1.41 10.73
CA PHE A 84 -7.63 0.14 11.22
C PHE A 84 -6.89 -0.29 12.49
N SER A 85 -7.49 -1.20 13.24
CA SER A 85 -6.86 -1.80 14.41
C SER A 85 -6.16 -3.10 14.04
N HIS A 86 -4.92 -3.25 14.48
CA HIS A 86 -4.15 -4.48 14.34
C HIS A 86 -3.54 -4.83 15.70
N TYR A 87 -4.03 -5.90 16.32
CA TYR A 87 -3.66 -6.31 17.69
C TYR A 87 -3.73 -5.15 18.70
N GLY A 88 -4.85 -4.40 18.70
CA GLY A 88 -5.06 -3.28 19.61
C GLY A 88 -4.28 -2.00 19.28
N LYS A 89 -3.41 -2.02 18.26
CA LYS A 89 -2.69 -0.84 17.79
C LYS A 89 -3.37 -0.22 16.58
N ARG A 90 -3.50 1.10 16.57
CA ARG A 90 -4.01 1.86 15.43
C ARG A 90 -2.95 1.93 14.33
N VAL A 91 -3.30 1.52 13.12
CA VAL A 91 -2.45 1.50 11.93
C VAL A 91 -3.07 2.37 10.85
N MET A 92 -2.25 3.21 10.22
CA MET A 92 -2.64 4.07 9.10
C MET A 92 -2.31 3.41 7.76
N THR A 93 -3.15 3.60 6.77
CA THR A 93 -2.85 3.37 5.35
C THR A 93 -3.54 4.42 4.49
N TYR A 94 -3.30 4.41 3.18
CA TYR A 94 -3.94 5.30 2.22
C TYR A 94 -4.91 4.51 1.34
N THR A 95 -6.04 5.10 0.97
CA THR A 95 -6.96 4.51 -0.03
C THR A 95 -7.42 5.61 -0.98
N MET A 96 -7.59 5.34 -2.26
CA MET A 96 -8.01 6.38 -3.20
C MET A 96 -9.40 6.93 -2.84
N VAL A 97 -9.59 8.24 -3.04
CA VAL A 97 -10.88 8.91 -2.81
C VAL A 97 -11.91 8.46 -3.84
N LYS A 98 -11.55 8.48 -5.13
CA LYS A 98 -12.42 8.07 -6.23
C LYS A 98 -12.07 6.66 -6.73
N LYS A 99 -13.00 5.72 -6.55
CA LYS A 99 -12.86 4.32 -6.98
C LYS A 99 -13.20 4.16 -8.47
N THR A 100 -12.26 4.59 -9.33
CA THR A 100 -12.34 4.46 -10.80
C THR A 100 -12.20 3.00 -11.27
N SER A 101 -12.61 2.67 -12.49
CA SER A 101 -12.44 1.31 -13.03
C SER A 101 -10.98 0.83 -12.99
N PHE A 102 -10.82 -0.49 -12.97
CA PHE A 102 -9.52 -1.14 -13.00
C PHE A 102 -8.70 -0.69 -14.21
N ARG A 103 -7.40 -0.45 -13.99
CA ARG A 103 -6.42 -0.20 -15.05
C ARG A 103 -5.12 -0.91 -14.74
N PHE A 104 -4.60 -1.64 -15.72
CA PHE A 104 -3.31 -2.30 -15.58
C PHE A 104 -2.19 -1.31 -15.25
N PRO A 105 -1.34 -1.60 -14.25
CA PRO A 105 -0.17 -0.79 -13.94
C PRO A 105 0.80 -0.75 -15.11
N THR A 106 1.66 0.26 -15.16
CA THR A 106 2.81 0.24 -16.07
C THR A 106 3.79 -0.85 -15.62
N GLU A 107 4.54 -1.42 -16.56
CA GLU A 107 5.54 -2.43 -16.24
C GLU A 107 6.57 -1.91 -15.22
N ARG A 108 7.03 -0.67 -15.40
CA ARG A 108 7.93 0.00 -14.45
C ARG A 108 7.35 0.05 -13.04
N TYR A 109 6.08 0.45 -12.89
CA TYR A 109 5.44 0.50 -11.57
C TYR A 109 5.25 -0.89 -10.98
N LEU A 110 4.78 -1.84 -11.79
CA LEU A 110 4.58 -3.21 -11.36
C LEU A 110 5.88 -3.86 -10.89
N ASN A 111 7.00 -3.60 -11.57
CA ASN A 111 8.32 -4.09 -11.16
C ASN A 111 8.73 -3.55 -9.79
N VAL A 112 8.43 -2.28 -9.48
CA VAL A 112 8.66 -1.71 -8.14
C VAL A 112 7.83 -2.45 -7.08
N VAL A 113 6.55 -2.71 -7.34
CA VAL A 113 5.68 -3.44 -6.40
C VAL A 113 6.17 -4.89 -6.22
N LYS A 114 6.55 -5.57 -7.30
CA LYS A 114 7.13 -6.93 -7.25
C LYS A 114 8.41 -6.98 -6.41
N HIS A 115 9.31 -5.99 -6.54
CA HIS A 115 10.48 -5.88 -5.67
C HIS A 115 10.08 -5.67 -4.21
N GLY A 116 9.10 -4.82 -3.94
CA GLY A 116 8.56 -4.64 -2.58
C GLY A 116 7.97 -5.91 -1.98
N TYR A 117 7.27 -6.74 -2.78
CA TYR A 117 6.79 -8.05 -2.34
C TYR A 117 7.95 -8.96 -1.92
N LYS A 118 9.07 -8.95 -2.66
CA LYS A 118 10.28 -9.68 -2.28
C LYS A 118 10.92 -9.14 -1.00
N ASP A 119 11.12 -7.82 -0.92
CA ASP A 119 11.69 -7.13 0.25
C ASP A 119 10.93 -7.49 1.54
N CYS A 120 9.60 -7.51 1.46
CA CYS A 120 8.70 -7.80 2.58
C CYS A 120 8.38 -9.30 2.74
N LYS A 121 8.93 -10.19 1.89
CA LYS A 121 8.62 -11.64 1.86
C LYS A 121 7.11 -11.94 1.81
N LEU A 122 6.38 -11.19 0.97
CA LEU A 122 4.95 -11.37 0.73
C LEU A 122 4.69 -12.45 -0.33
N ASP A 123 3.53 -13.08 -0.24
CA ASP A 123 3.11 -14.08 -1.21
C ASP A 123 2.65 -13.39 -2.51
N GLN A 124 3.36 -13.69 -3.60
CA GLN A 124 3.16 -13.09 -4.91
C GLN A 124 1.76 -13.39 -5.49
N LYS A 125 1.11 -14.47 -5.06
CA LYS A 125 -0.23 -14.86 -5.57
C LYS A 125 -1.27 -13.75 -5.41
N TYR A 126 -1.17 -12.93 -4.36
CA TYR A 126 -2.13 -11.84 -4.12
C TYR A 126 -1.97 -10.70 -5.13
N LEU A 127 -0.73 -10.44 -5.56
CA LEU A 127 -0.46 -9.46 -6.61
C LEU A 127 -0.94 -9.99 -7.96
N ASP A 128 -0.71 -11.27 -8.25
CA ASP A 128 -1.17 -11.88 -9.50
C ASP A 128 -2.70 -11.94 -9.57
N GLN A 129 -3.37 -12.29 -8.46
CA GLN A 129 -4.83 -12.21 -8.34
C GLN A 129 -5.37 -10.80 -8.56
N ALA A 130 -4.67 -9.76 -8.11
CA ALA A 130 -5.07 -8.37 -8.33
C ALA A 130 -4.96 -7.94 -9.81
N LEU A 131 -4.16 -8.63 -10.61
CA LEU A 131 -4.02 -8.40 -12.06
C LEU A 131 -5.02 -9.23 -12.89
N LEU A 132 -5.51 -10.35 -12.36
CA LEU A 132 -6.48 -11.22 -13.03
C LEU A 132 -7.94 -10.79 -12.85
N ASN A 133 -8.27 -10.18 -11.70
CA ASN A 133 -9.65 -9.82 -11.37
C ASN A 133 -10.04 -8.48 -12.05
N LYS A 134 -10.88 -8.56 -13.09
CA LYS A 134 -11.57 -7.42 -13.72
C LYS A 134 -12.63 -6.83 -12.79
#